data_AF-A0A7R9JN73-F1
#
_entry.id   AF-A0A7R9JN73-F1
#
_cell.length_a   1.000
_cell.length_b   1.000
_cell.length_c   1.000
_cell.angle_alpha   90.00
_cell.angle_beta   90.00
_cell.angle_gamma   90.00
#
_symmetry.space_group_name_H-M   'P 1'
#
loop_
_entity.id
_entity.type
_entity.pdbx_description
1 polymer ?
#
loop_
_entity_poly.entity_id
_entity_poly.type
_entity_poly.pdbx_seq_one_letter_code
_entity_poly.pdbx_strand_id
1 'polypeptide(L)'
;MSQTVRYFDSIRKFFENLMVPSSRVTADVYTYMFLCDFFNFLVVVVGIESFGTQQGDGGVTAYLEENKVPIPFLLMLILQFALIVIDRALYLRKHILGKIVFQFLLVVGIHIWMFFILPGITER
;
A
#
# COMPACT_ATOMS: atom_id res chain seq x y z
N MET A 1 -6.51 -4.13 38.76
CA MET A 1 -6.13 -3.03 37.83
C MET A 1 -4.66 -3.15 37.33
N SER A 2 -4.09 -4.37 37.22
CA SER A 2 -2.62 -4.57 37.04
C SER A 2 -2.21 -5.32 35.76
N GLN A 3 -3.13 -5.99 35.04
CA GLN A 3 -2.76 -6.78 33.86
C GLN A 3 -2.57 -5.95 32.58
N THR A 4 -3.43 -4.95 32.33
CA THR A 4 -3.35 -4.10 31.12
C THR A 4 -2.05 -3.30 31.03
N VAL A 5 -1.51 -2.83 32.16
CA VAL A 5 -0.23 -2.10 32.21
C VAL A 5 0.95 -3.02 31.84
N ARG A 6 0.94 -4.29 32.31
CA ARG A 6 1.99 -5.27 31.98
C ARG A 6 2.04 -5.62 30.50
N TYR A 7 0.90 -5.77 29.84
CA TYR A 7 0.86 -6.03 28.39
C TYR A 7 1.41 -4.83 27.59
N PHE A 8 1.05 -3.61 27.97
CA PHE A 8 1.55 -2.41 27.31
C PHE A 8 3.07 -2.26 27.49
N ASP A 9 3.61 -2.59 28.66
CA ASP A 9 5.05 -2.62 28.92
C ASP A 9 5.79 -3.69 28.11
N SER A 10 5.20 -4.88 27.95
CA SER A 10 5.76 -5.94 27.11
C SER A 10 5.78 -5.54 25.62
N ILE A 11 4.72 -4.90 25.14
CA ILE A 11 4.64 -4.36 23.78
C ILE A 11 5.67 -3.25 23.60
N ARG A 12 5.80 -2.33 24.56
CA ARG A 12 6.81 -1.27 24.52
C ARG A 12 8.23 -1.82 24.47
N LYS A 13 8.55 -2.79 25.34
CA LYS A 13 9.86 -3.48 25.33
C LYS A 13 10.12 -4.21 24.01
N PHE A 14 9.09 -4.78 23.39
CA PHE A 14 9.23 -5.41 22.07
C PHE A 14 9.59 -4.37 21.00
N PHE A 15 8.89 -3.23 20.94
CA PHE A 15 9.22 -2.15 20.00
C PHE A 15 10.61 -1.53 20.27
N GLU A 16 10.97 -1.35 21.53
CA GLU A 16 12.31 -0.87 21.91
C GLU A 16 13.38 -1.86 21.44
N ASN A 17 13.21 -3.17 21.68
CA ASN A 17 14.11 -4.22 21.22
C ASN A 17 14.17 -4.33 19.69
N LEU A 18 13.05 -4.12 18.99
CA LEU A 18 12.98 -4.10 17.53
C LEU A 18 13.76 -2.91 16.92
N MET A 19 13.87 -1.80 17.67
CA MET A 19 14.66 -0.64 17.27
C MET A 19 16.16 -0.76 17.59
N VAL A 20 16.58 -1.71 18.44
CA VAL A 20 17.99 -1.84 18.84
C VAL A 20 18.85 -2.20 17.61
N PRO A 21 19.88 -1.40 17.29
CA PRO A 21 20.69 -1.59 16.08
C PRO A 21 21.66 -2.78 16.12
N SER A 22 21.76 -3.50 17.24
CA SER A 22 22.84 -4.46 17.55
C SER A 22 22.97 -5.67 16.61
N SER A 23 22.02 -5.88 15.68
CA SER A 23 22.03 -6.97 14.69
C SER A 23 21.57 -6.51 13.31
N ARG A 24 21.62 -5.20 12.99
CA ARG A 24 21.22 -4.73 11.65
C ARG A 24 22.28 -5.13 10.64
N VAL A 25 22.08 -6.30 10.03
CA VAL A 25 22.72 -6.65 8.77
C VAL A 25 22.20 -5.67 7.73
N THR A 26 23.11 -4.92 7.11
CA THR A 26 22.82 -4.01 6.01
C THR A 26 22.46 -4.84 4.76
N ALA A 27 21.33 -5.54 4.82
CA ALA A 27 20.74 -6.15 3.65
C ALA A 27 19.91 -5.07 2.95
N ASP A 28 20.30 -4.70 1.73
CA ASP A 28 19.57 -3.74 0.90
C ASP A 28 18.30 -4.38 0.31
N VAL A 29 17.41 -4.86 1.19
CA VAL A 29 16.12 -5.46 0.81
C VAL A 29 15.18 -4.41 0.20
N TYR A 30 15.49 -3.12 0.39
CA TYR A 30 14.73 -2.01 -0.17
C TYR A 30 14.63 -2.09 -1.69
N THR A 31 15.71 -2.48 -2.38
CA THR A 31 15.71 -2.62 -3.84
C THR A 31 14.67 -3.65 -4.29
N TYR A 32 14.55 -4.77 -3.57
CA TYR A 32 13.54 -5.80 -3.87
C TYR A 32 12.12 -5.34 -3.53
N MET A 33 11.94 -4.58 -2.45
CA MET A 33 10.63 -4.00 -2.08
C MET A 33 10.14 -3.01 -3.14
N PHE A 34 11.01 -2.11 -3.59
CA PHE A 34 10.71 -1.17 -4.67
C PHE A 34 10.42 -1.88 -5.99
N LEU A 35 11.17 -2.94 -6.31
CA LEU A 35 10.92 -3.77 -7.49
C LEU A 35 9.52 -4.42 -7.43
N CYS A 36 9.14 -4.94 -6.26
CA CYS A 36 7.81 -5.52 -6.04
C CYS A 36 6.70 -4.48 -6.23
N ASP A 37 6.87 -3.28 -5.67
CA ASP A 37 5.94 -2.17 -5.85
C ASP A 37 5.81 -1.73 -7.32
N PHE A 38 6.92 -1.73 -8.07
CA PHE A 38 6.94 -1.44 -9.50
C PHE A 38 6.15 -2.49 -10.30
N PHE A 39 6.35 -3.79 -10.02
CA PHE A 39 5.57 -4.85 -10.66
C PHE A 39 4.09 -4.79 -10.27
N ASN A 40 3.78 -4.50 -9.01
CA ASN A 40 2.40 -4.32 -8.56
C ASN A 40 1.72 -3.17 -9.32
N PHE A 41 2.43 -2.04 -9.50
CA PHE A 41 1.92 -0.92 -10.30
C PHE A 41 1.69 -1.33 -11.75
N LEU A 42 2.62 -2.07 -12.37
CA LEU A 42 2.48 -2.59 -13.72
C LEU A 42 1.25 -3.51 -13.85
N VAL A 43 1.03 -4.40 -12.89
CA VAL A 43 -0.13 -5.31 -12.88
C VAL A 43 -1.44 -4.53 -12.80
N VAL A 44 -1.52 -3.48 -11.98
CA VAL A 44 -2.71 -2.64 -11.89
C VAL A 44 -2.95 -1.85 -13.17
N VAL A 45 -1.88 -1.32 -13.80
CA VAL A 45 -1.97 -0.62 -15.09
C VAL A 45 -2.47 -1.54 -16.21
N VAL A 46 -1.88 -2.74 -16.35
CA VAL A 46 -2.32 -3.75 -17.33
C VAL A 46 -3.74 -4.26 -17.02
N GLY A 47 -4.10 -4.31 -15.73
CA GLY A 47 -5.46 -4.63 -15.29
C GLY A 47 -6.51 -3.64 -15.79
N ILE A 48 -6.18 -2.36 -15.97
CA ILE A 48 -7.13 -1.38 -16.52
C ILE A 48 -7.49 -1.73 -17.97
N GLU A 49 -6.55 -2.24 -18.77
CA GLU A 49 -6.81 -2.66 -20.15
C GLU A 49 -7.66 -3.93 -20.24
N SER A 50 -7.64 -4.80 -19.23
CA SER A 50 -8.46 -6.02 -19.21
C SER A 50 -9.92 -5.78 -18.79
N PHE A 51 -10.20 -4.66 -18.12
CA PHE A 51 -11.57 -4.20 -17.79
C PHE A 51 -12.07 -3.10 -18.73
N GLY A 52 -11.19 -2.38 -19.43
CA GLY A 52 -11.55 -1.42 -20.46
C GLY A 52 -11.98 -2.12 -21.75
N THR A 53 -13.20 -1.87 -22.21
CA THR A 53 -13.64 -2.35 -23.53
C THR A 53 -12.71 -1.79 -24.60
N GLN A 54 -12.10 -2.68 -25.39
CA GLN A 54 -11.35 -2.38 -26.61
C GLN A 54 -12.15 -1.47 -27.54
N GLN A 55 -11.95 -0.15 -27.55
CA GLN A 55 -12.30 0.73 -28.67
C GLN A 55 -11.77 2.16 -28.51
N GLY A 56 -10.84 2.53 -29.40
CA GLY A 56 -10.90 3.77 -30.19
C GLY A 56 -10.62 5.10 -29.48
N ASP A 57 -9.41 5.63 -29.69
CA ASP A 57 -9.17 7.02 -30.13
C ASP A 57 -10.07 8.14 -29.58
N GLY A 58 -9.98 8.42 -28.28
CA GLY A 58 -10.60 9.60 -27.67
C GLY A 58 -9.97 9.88 -26.31
N GLY A 59 -9.45 11.08 -26.08
CA GLY A 59 -8.64 11.41 -24.89
C GLY A 59 -9.29 11.10 -23.53
N VAL A 60 -8.48 11.20 -22.48
CA VAL A 60 -8.80 10.94 -21.05
C VAL A 60 -10.13 11.57 -20.59
N THR A 61 -10.57 12.64 -21.24
CA THR A 61 -11.86 13.32 -21.02
C THR A 61 -13.07 12.55 -21.54
N ALA A 62 -12.99 11.90 -22.70
CA ALA A 62 -14.10 11.11 -23.25
C ALA A 62 -14.33 9.80 -22.47
N TYR A 63 -13.26 9.20 -21.92
CA TYR A 63 -13.34 8.00 -21.07
C TYR A 63 -13.93 8.27 -19.68
N LEU A 64 -13.81 9.50 -19.16
CA LEU A 64 -14.45 9.93 -17.91
C LEU A 64 -15.94 10.27 -18.10
N GLU A 65 -16.33 10.80 -19.27
CA GLU A 65 -17.72 11.13 -19.61
C GLU A 65 -18.60 9.88 -19.83
N GLU A 66 -18.04 8.78 -20.33
CA GLU A 66 -18.80 7.57 -20.66
C GLU A 66 -18.91 6.53 -19.50
N ASN A 67 -18.42 6.81 -18.29
CA ASN A 67 -18.45 5.87 -17.14
C ASN A 67 -17.80 4.48 -17.44
N LYS A 68 -16.92 4.39 -18.44
CA LYS A 68 -16.32 3.12 -18.88
C LYS A 68 -15.17 2.62 -18.03
N VAL A 69 -14.55 3.49 -17.21
CA VAL A 69 -13.44 3.10 -16.33
C VAL A 69 -13.98 2.91 -14.91
N PRO A 70 -13.81 1.74 -14.29
CA PRO A 70 -14.22 1.55 -12.90
C PRO A 70 -13.43 2.52 -12.01
N ILE A 71 -14.13 3.52 -11.45
CA ILE A 71 -13.59 4.51 -10.51
C ILE A 71 -12.71 3.87 -9.42
N PRO A 72 -13.02 2.68 -8.88
CA PRO A 72 -12.15 2.02 -7.91
C PRO A 72 -10.74 1.70 -8.41
N PHE A 73 -10.55 1.35 -9.69
CA PHE A 73 -9.22 1.06 -10.23
C PHE A 73 -8.36 2.33 -10.31
N LEU A 74 -8.95 3.46 -10.70
CA LEU A 74 -8.27 4.76 -10.67
C LEU A 74 -7.86 5.15 -9.24
N LEU A 75 -8.75 4.93 -8.27
CA LEU A 75 -8.44 5.16 -6.85
C LEU A 75 -7.31 4.24 -6.36
N MET A 76 -7.32 2.96 -6.71
CA MET A 76 -6.22 2.04 -6.38
C MET A 76 -4.90 2.51 -6.98
N LEU A 77 -4.88 2.95 -8.24
CA LEU A 77 -3.66 3.41 -8.92
C LEU A 77 -3.09 4.69 -8.27
N ILE A 78 -3.94 5.69 -8.00
CA ILE A 78 -3.52 6.94 -7.33
C ILE A 78 -3.01 6.63 -5.92
N LEU A 79 -3.75 5.82 -5.17
CA LEU A 79 -3.40 5.46 -3.79
C LEU A 79 -2.10 4.65 -3.77
N GLN A 80 -1.95 3.67 -4.65
CA GLN A 80 -0.72 2.89 -4.79
C GLN A 80 0.49 3.74 -5.16
N PHE A 81 0.34 4.67 -6.11
CA PHE A 81 1.42 5.61 -6.45
C PHE A 81 1.81 6.47 -5.24
N ALA A 82 0.84 7.00 -4.50
CA ALA A 82 1.10 7.78 -3.28
C ALA A 82 1.80 6.94 -2.20
N LEU A 83 1.39 5.68 -2.01
CA LEU A 83 2.01 4.78 -1.03
C LEU A 83 3.48 4.48 -1.37
N ILE A 84 3.81 4.29 -2.65
CA ILE A 84 5.20 4.08 -3.11
C ILE A 84 6.06 5.32 -2.82
N VAL A 85 5.52 6.52 -3.08
CA VAL A 85 6.21 7.78 -2.81
C VAL A 85 6.44 7.96 -1.31
N ILE A 86 5.45 7.65 -0.48
CA ILE A 86 5.55 7.73 0.98
C ILE A 86 6.58 6.72 1.50
N ASP A 87 6.58 5.47 1.03
CA ASP A 87 7.58 4.47 1.47
C ASP A 87 9.00 4.93 1.13
N ARG A 88 9.21 5.49 -0.07
CA ARG A 88 10.50 6.07 -0.48
C ARG A 88 10.91 7.25 0.41
N ALA A 89 9.99 8.16 0.71
CA ALA A 89 10.26 9.29 1.60
C ALA A 89 10.64 8.82 3.01
N LEU A 90 10.00 7.76 3.49
CA LEU A 90 10.24 7.16 4.80
C LEU A 90 11.57 6.41 4.86
N TYR A 91 11.95 5.75 3.76
CA TYR A 91 13.25 5.13 3.56
C TYR A 91 14.39 6.16 3.59
N LEU A 92 14.27 7.24 2.80
CA LEU A 92 15.25 8.34 2.77
C LEU A 92 15.44 9.01 4.13
N ARG A 93 14.35 9.14 4.91
CA ARG A 93 14.40 9.71 6.27
C ARG A 93 15.01 8.78 7.32
N LYS A 94 15.34 7.53 6.96
CA LYS A 94 15.83 6.46 7.86
C LYS A 94 14.95 6.26 9.11
N HIS A 95 13.66 6.58 9.01
CA HIS A 95 12.75 6.58 10.16
C HIS A 95 12.08 5.22 10.35
N ILE A 96 12.76 4.29 11.04
CA ILE A 96 12.35 2.89 11.21
C ILE A 96 10.97 2.74 11.88
N LEU A 97 10.67 3.57 12.89
CA LEU A 97 9.38 3.56 13.60
C LEU A 97 8.24 3.89 12.66
N GLY A 98 8.43 4.93 11.85
CA GLY A 98 7.45 5.32 10.86
C GLY A 98 7.23 4.20 9.86
N LYS A 99 8.29 3.50 9.43
CA LYS A 99 8.16 2.36 8.52
C LYS A 99 7.33 1.22 9.11
N ILE A 100 7.49 0.91 10.39
CA ILE A 100 6.70 -0.12 11.07
C ILE A 100 5.23 0.30 11.20
N VAL A 101 4.97 1.53 11.63
CA VAL A 101 3.59 2.07 11.73
C VAL A 101 2.92 2.11 10.36
N PHE A 102 3.65 2.57 9.34
CA PHE A 102 3.18 2.61 7.97
C PHE A 102 2.86 1.21 7.45
N GLN A 103 3.73 0.22 7.70
CA GLN A 103 3.47 -1.18 7.35
C GLN A 103 2.17 -1.71 8.00
N PHE A 104 1.95 -1.40 9.28
CA PHE A 104 0.73 -1.83 9.96
C PHE A 104 -0.53 -1.20 9.35
N LEU A 105 -0.50 0.12 9.09
CA LEU A 105 -1.59 0.83 8.44
C LEU A 105 -1.85 0.32 7.02
N LEU A 106 -0.79 0.04 6.25
CA LEU A 106 -0.88 -0.54 4.91
C LEU A 106 -1.57 -1.90 4.92
N VAL A 107 -1.14 -2.81 5.79
CA VAL A 107 -1.71 -4.16 5.88
C VAL A 107 -3.19 -4.08 6.23
N VAL A 108 -3.54 -3.31 7.26
CA VAL A 108 -4.95 -3.12 7.65
C VAL A 108 -5.76 -2.47 6.53
N GLY A 109 -5.20 -1.44 5.88
CA GLY A 109 -5.84 -0.74 4.76
C GLY A 109 -6.13 -1.66 3.57
N ILE A 110 -5.16 -2.47 3.14
CA ILE A 110 -5.34 -3.44 2.05
C ILE A 110 -6.38 -4.50 2.43
N HIS A 111 -6.38 -4.99 3.68
CA HIS A 111 -7.40 -5.94 4.13
C HIS A 111 -8.79 -5.32 4.08
N ILE A 112 -8.97 -4.10 4.60
CA ILE A 112 -10.25 -3.41 4.54
C ILE A 112 -10.68 -3.19 3.08
N TRP A 113 -9.74 -2.76 2.23
CA TRP A 113 -9.99 -2.53 0.82
C TRP A 113 -10.42 -3.81 0.09
N MET A 114 -9.68 -4.91 0.27
CA MET A 114 -9.93 -6.18 -0.41
C MET A 114 -11.19 -6.89 0.10
N PHE A 115 -11.48 -6.85 1.41
CA PHE A 115 -12.60 -7.58 2.01
C PHE A 115 -13.92 -6.80 2.06
N PHE A 116 -13.89 -5.48 2.04
CA PHE A 116 -15.11 -4.66 2.16
C PHE A 116 -15.35 -3.78 0.94
N ILE A 117 -14.34 -3.01 0.52
CA ILE A 117 -14.53 -2.03 -0.57
C ILE A 117 -14.64 -2.74 -1.91
N LEU A 118 -13.70 -3.63 -2.25
CA LEU A 118 -13.69 -4.38 -3.49
C LEU A 118 -14.97 -5.21 -3.72
N PRO A 119 -15.48 -6.02 -2.76
CA PRO A 119 -16.74 -6.72 -2.96
C PRO A 119 -17.95 -5.79 -3.01
N GLY A 120 -17.98 -4.70 -2.22
CA GLY A 120 -19.11 -3.76 -2.23
C GLY A 120 -19.24 -2.90 -3.50
N ILE A 121 -18.13 -2.62 -4.18
CA ILE A 121 -18.14 -1.91 -5.48
C ILE A 121 -18.23 -2.87 -6.68
N THR A 122 -17.92 -4.15 -6.49
CA THR A 122 -17.99 -5.21 -7.51
C THR A 122 -19.31 -5.98 -7.42
N GLU A 123 -20.28 -5.47 -6.64
CA GLU A 123 -21.58 -6.10 -6.49
C GLU A 123 -22.30 -6.23 -7.84
N ARG A 124 -22.61 -7.49 -8.16
CA ARG A 124 -23.78 -7.93 -8.90
C ARG A 124 -24.92 -8.10 -7.91
#